data_AF-A0A1C6TH32-F1
#
_entry.id   AF-A0A1C6TH32-F1
#
_cell.length_a   1.000
_cell.length_b   1.000
_cell.length_c   1.000
_cell.angle_alpha   90.00
_cell.angle_beta   90.00
_cell.angle_gamma   90.00
#
_symmetry.space_group_name_H-M   'P 1'
#
loop_
_entity.id
_entity.type
_entity.pdbx_description
1 polymer ?
#
loop_
_entity_poly.entity_id
_entity_poly.type
_entity_poly.pdbx_seq_one_letter_code
_entity_poly.pdbx_strand_id
1 'polypeptide(L)'
;MTTRCFTWTRTLSRGATGNDVRQLQIRIAGWVAYGETLVIDGVFGPKTGAAVKRFKAGYDLADTSETAGPATFNLIYSIQDDDCTPRHFAYSEFDGGCGQAGFSGGAVGATTVRENLLLAMWQLEALRHKLGDRPIVISSGFRSLSCNSSVGGASGSLHTYGKAADLSTSSGPSLCEMWRMARYCGFKEILGPGYPDHNDHVHVGNKSTQFWRAPNC
;
A
#
# COMPACT_ATOMS: atom_id res chain seq x y z
N MET A 1 -9.74 -24.42 3.43
CA MET A 1 -10.27 -23.09 3.78
C MET A 1 -10.48 -22.33 2.49
N THR A 2 -11.73 -22.10 2.10
CA THR A 2 -12.07 -21.31 0.91
C THR A 2 -11.77 -19.84 1.18
N THR A 3 -10.82 -19.27 0.46
CA THR A 3 -10.50 -17.84 0.48
C THR A 3 -11.70 -17.03 0.00
N ARG A 4 -12.36 -16.28 0.89
CA ARG A 4 -13.60 -15.55 0.60
C ARG A 4 -13.40 -14.24 -0.18
N CYS A 5 -12.21 -13.66 -0.17
CA CYS A 5 -11.89 -12.45 -0.92
C CYS A 5 -11.74 -12.70 -2.44
N PHE A 6 -10.75 -13.53 -2.81
CA PHE A 6 -10.42 -13.82 -4.21
C PHE A 6 -9.68 -15.16 -4.29
N THR A 7 -9.92 -15.92 -5.36
CA THR A 7 -9.23 -17.20 -5.60
C THR A 7 -8.66 -17.23 -7.01
N TRP A 8 -7.36 -17.43 -7.16
CA TRP A 8 -6.73 -17.67 -8.46
C TRP A 8 -6.92 -19.12 -8.89
N THR A 9 -7.44 -19.31 -10.11
CA THR A 9 -7.76 -20.63 -10.68
C THR A 9 -6.75 -21.10 -11.73
N ARG A 10 -5.76 -20.28 -12.06
CA ARG A 10 -4.72 -20.57 -13.05
C ARG A 10 -3.40 -19.91 -12.68
N THR A 11 -2.31 -20.47 -13.20
CA THR A 11 -0.99 -19.81 -13.18
C THR A 11 -1.01 -18.57 -14.07
N LEU A 12 -0.39 -17.49 -13.60
CA LEU A 12 -0.26 -16.22 -14.32
C LEU A 12 1.19 -15.96 -14.71
N SER A 13 1.40 -15.59 -15.96
CA SER A 13 2.70 -15.25 -16.54
C SER A 13 2.55 -14.13 -17.57
N ARG A 14 3.67 -13.68 -18.14
CA ARG A 14 3.69 -12.63 -19.17
C ARG A 14 2.65 -12.91 -20.28
N GLY A 15 1.90 -11.88 -20.66
CA GLY A 15 0.82 -11.95 -21.65
C GLY A 15 -0.56 -12.30 -21.08
N ALA A 16 -0.65 -12.80 -19.84
CA ALA A 16 -1.94 -12.96 -19.17
C ALA A 16 -2.63 -11.60 -18.98
N THR A 17 -3.95 -11.57 -19.18
CA THR A 17 -4.78 -10.40 -18.90
C THR A 17 -6.01 -10.80 -18.09
N GLY A 18 -6.64 -9.83 -17.42
CA GLY A 18 -7.92 -10.01 -16.75
C GLY A 18 -7.93 -9.58 -15.29
N ASN A 19 -9.08 -9.78 -14.63
CA ASN A 19 -9.26 -9.39 -13.23
C ASN A 19 -8.31 -10.16 -12.31
N ASP A 20 -7.99 -11.42 -12.57
CA ASP A 20 -7.02 -12.19 -11.79
C ASP A 20 -5.61 -11.59 -11.80
N VAL A 21 -5.19 -11.03 -12.93
CA VAL A 21 -3.94 -10.25 -13.02
C VAL A 21 -4.04 -8.95 -12.24
N ARG A 22 -5.16 -8.21 -12.36
CA ARG A 22 -5.37 -6.96 -11.60
C ARG A 22 -5.31 -7.22 -10.10
N GLN A 23 -5.96 -8.29 -9.68
CA GLN A 23 -5.97 -8.76 -8.30
C GLN A 23 -4.57 -9.12 -7.84
N LEU A 24 -3.76 -9.82 -8.67
CA LEU A 24 -2.36 -10.10 -8.33
C LEU A 24 -1.54 -8.82 -8.19
N GLN A 25 -1.68 -7.87 -9.13
CA GLN A 25 -0.96 -6.59 -9.13
C GLN A 25 -1.20 -5.80 -7.83
N ILE A 26 -2.43 -5.80 -7.29
CA ILE A 26 -2.74 -5.15 -6.00
C ILE A 26 -1.88 -5.74 -4.87
N ARG A 27 -1.78 -7.08 -4.78
CA ARG A 27 -1.07 -7.77 -3.69
C ARG A 27 0.43 -7.57 -3.72
N ILE A 28 0.97 -7.39 -4.92
CA ILE A 28 2.42 -7.23 -5.12
C ILE A 28 2.81 -5.77 -5.39
N ALA A 29 1.91 -4.80 -5.20
CA ALA A 29 2.16 -3.39 -5.53
C ALA A 29 3.35 -2.78 -4.77
N GLY A 30 3.63 -3.28 -3.56
CA GLY A 30 4.77 -2.87 -2.74
C GLY A 30 6.10 -3.58 -3.08
N TRP A 31 6.11 -4.46 -4.09
CA TRP A 31 7.26 -5.29 -4.45
C TRP A 31 7.97 -4.79 -5.71
N VAL A 32 8.31 -3.50 -5.72
CA VAL A 32 8.91 -2.79 -6.85
C VAL A 32 10.37 -2.41 -6.57
N ALA A 33 11.10 -1.91 -7.57
CA ALA A 33 12.41 -1.31 -7.35
C ALA A 33 12.30 0.14 -6.82
N TYR A 34 13.44 0.69 -6.41
CA TYR A 34 13.54 2.07 -5.95
C TYR A 34 12.91 3.06 -6.95
N GLY A 35 11.95 3.87 -6.50
CA GLY A 35 11.31 4.90 -7.32
C GLY A 35 10.29 4.37 -8.34
N GLU A 36 10.14 3.06 -8.47
CA GLU A 36 9.18 2.47 -9.38
C GLU A 36 7.78 2.40 -8.77
N THR A 37 6.78 2.20 -9.63
CA THR A 37 5.40 1.88 -9.27
C THR A 37 4.88 0.79 -10.18
N LEU A 38 4.00 -0.05 -9.64
CA LEU A 38 3.29 -1.05 -10.44
C LEU A 38 1.97 -0.46 -10.92
N VAL A 39 1.70 -0.58 -12.22
CA VAL A 39 0.41 -0.20 -12.80
C VAL A 39 -0.59 -1.33 -12.55
N ILE A 40 -1.80 -0.99 -12.13
CA ILE A 40 -2.88 -1.92 -11.80
C ILE A 40 -3.88 -1.97 -12.96
N ASP A 41 -3.43 -2.47 -14.11
CA ASP A 41 -4.15 -2.47 -15.39
C ASP A 41 -4.75 -3.83 -15.78
N GLY A 42 -4.48 -4.88 -15.00
CA GLY A 42 -4.88 -6.24 -15.34
C GLY A 42 -4.09 -6.85 -16.50
N VAL A 43 -2.91 -6.31 -16.83
CA VAL A 43 -2.02 -6.83 -17.88
C VAL A 43 -0.70 -7.32 -17.24
N PHE A 44 -0.38 -8.59 -17.47
CA PHE A 44 0.85 -9.19 -16.95
C PHE A 44 2.00 -8.86 -17.90
N GLY A 45 2.54 -7.64 -17.74
CA GLY A 45 3.74 -7.19 -18.44
C GLY A 45 5.04 -7.49 -17.69
N PRO A 46 6.20 -7.03 -18.22
CA PRO A 46 7.50 -7.23 -17.58
C PRO A 46 7.59 -6.67 -16.16
N LYS A 47 6.95 -5.52 -15.88
CA LYS A 47 6.91 -4.94 -14.52
C LYS A 47 6.16 -5.82 -13.52
N THR A 48 5.04 -6.42 -13.93
CA THR A 48 4.30 -7.39 -13.11
C THR A 48 5.15 -8.62 -12.81
N GLY A 49 5.81 -9.19 -13.82
CA GLY A 49 6.70 -10.35 -13.63
C GLY A 49 7.88 -10.05 -12.69
N ALA A 50 8.50 -8.89 -12.85
CA ALA A 50 9.58 -8.45 -11.97
C ALA A 50 9.11 -8.19 -10.53
N ALA A 51 7.86 -7.73 -10.33
CA ALA A 51 7.27 -7.59 -9.01
C ALA A 51 6.95 -8.95 -8.38
N VAL A 52 6.44 -9.92 -9.15
CA VAL A 52 6.25 -11.31 -8.69
C VAL A 52 7.57 -11.90 -8.23
N LYS A 53 8.63 -11.79 -9.03
CA LYS A 53 9.96 -12.28 -8.65
C LYS A 53 10.44 -11.67 -7.32
N ARG A 54 10.28 -10.36 -7.11
CA ARG A 54 10.67 -9.68 -5.87
C ARG A 54 9.82 -10.10 -4.68
N PHE A 55 8.51 -10.24 -4.86
CA PHE A 55 7.59 -10.75 -3.83
C PHE A 55 8.02 -12.15 -3.37
N LYS A 56 8.26 -13.06 -4.31
CA LYS A 56 8.70 -14.42 -4.01
C LYS A 56 10.06 -14.44 -3.28
N ALA A 57 11.02 -13.67 -3.78
CA ALA A 57 12.34 -13.58 -3.16
C ALA A 57 12.29 -12.96 -1.76
N GLY A 58 11.44 -11.97 -1.52
CA GLY A 58 11.34 -11.32 -0.23
C GLY A 58 10.72 -12.18 0.87
N TYR A 59 9.84 -13.10 0.49
CA TYR A 59 9.25 -14.10 1.38
C TYR A 59 9.96 -15.46 1.30
N ASP A 60 11.20 -15.50 0.80
CA ASP A 60 12.04 -16.70 0.74
C ASP A 60 11.39 -17.92 0.04
N LEU A 61 10.54 -17.68 -0.97
CA LEU A 61 10.04 -18.77 -1.81
C LEU A 61 11.17 -19.31 -2.69
N ALA A 62 11.32 -20.63 -2.70
CA ALA A 62 12.38 -21.32 -3.46
C ALA A 62 12.32 -21.05 -4.97
N ASP A 63 11.12 -20.84 -5.54
CA ASP A 63 10.97 -20.43 -6.93
C ASP A 63 10.95 -18.90 -7.06
N THR A 64 11.99 -18.35 -7.69
CA THR A 64 12.10 -16.91 -8.01
C THR A 64 11.84 -16.60 -9.50
N SER A 65 11.11 -17.45 -10.23
CA SER A 65 10.67 -17.15 -11.60
C SER A 65 9.76 -15.92 -11.66
N GLU A 66 9.46 -15.40 -12.84
CA GLU A 66 8.50 -14.29 -13.01
C GLU A 66 7.04 -14.77 -13.11
N THR A 67 6.77 -16.03 -12.79
CA THR A 67 5.45 -16.65 -12.88
C THR A 67 4.79 -16.71 -11.51
N ALA A 68 3.50 -16.41 -11.43
CA ALA A 68 2.69 -16.57 -10.22
C ALA A 68 1.87 -17.87 -10.33
N GLY A 69 2.27 -18.89 -9.57
CA GLY A 69 1.60 -20.19 -9.51
C GLY A 69 1.07 -20.51 -8.10
N PRO A 70 0.67 -21.76 -7.84
CA PRO A 70 0.07 -22.16 -6.56
C PRO A 70 0.86 -21.75 -5.31
N ALA A 71 2.19 -21.86 -5.32
CA ALA A 71 3.03 -21.43 -4.20
C ALA A 71 2.93 -19.91 -3.93
N THR A 72 2.90 -19.09 -4.99
CA THR A 72 2.71 -17.64 -4.89
C THR A 72 1.35 -17.29 -4.32
N PHE A 73 0.29 -17.96 -4.78
CA PHE A 73 -1.07 -17.71 -4.30
C PHE A 73 -1.25 -18.18 -2.86
N ASN A 74 -0.70 -19.33 -2.48
CA ASN A 74 -0.72 -19.80 -1.09
C ASN A 74 -0.02 -18.83 -0.14
N LEU A 75 1.11 -18.23 -0.56
CA LEU A 75 1.76 -17.18 0.20
C LEU A 75 0.83 -15.97 0.36
N ILE A 76 0.22 -15.47 -0.73
CA ILE A 76 -0.75 -14.37 -0.67
C ILE A 76 -1.89 -14.70 0.31
N TYR A 77 -2.45 -15.90 0.26
CA TYR A 77 -3.52 -16.32 1.16
C TYR A 77 -3.09 -16.36 2.62
N SER A 78 -1.81 -16.64 2.91
CA SER A 78 -1.29 -16.66 4.29
C SER A 78 -1.18 -15.27 4.93
N ILE A 79 -1.08 -14.22 4.11
CA ILE A 79 -0.92 -12.82 4.55
C ILE A 79 -2.14 -11.96 4.21
N GLN A 80 -3.24 -12.55 3.75
CA GLN A 80 -4.49 -11.87 3.38
C GLN A 80 -5.61 -12.24 4.35
N ASP A 81 -6.45 -11.27 4.69
CA ASP A 81 -7.68 -11.44 5.46
C ASP A 81 -8.93 -11.60 4.58
N ASP A 82 -10.06 -11.94 5.21
CA ASP A 82 -11.32 -12.28 4.54
C ASP A 82 -11.89 -11.14 3.69
N ASP A 83 -11.64 -9.89 4.06
CA ASP A 83 -12.10 -8.67 3.37
C ASP A 83 -11.08 -8.12 2.35
N CYS A 84 -10.11 -8.94 1.97
CA CYS A 84 -9.03 -8.65 1.03
C CYS A 84 -7.87 -7.81 1.55
N THR A 85 -7.95 -7.23 2.74
CA THR A 85 -6.81 -6.50 3.31
C THR A 85 -5.64 -7.46 3.59
N PRO A 86 -4.40 -6.96 3.65
CA PRO A 86 -3.34 -7.73 4.26
C PRO A 86 -3.59 -7.90 5.78
N ARG A 87 -3.06 -8.98 6.35
CA ARG A 87 -3.30 -9.40 7.75
C ARG A 87 -2.97 -8.34 8.82
N HIS A 88 -2.08 -7.40 8.51
CA HIS A 88 -1.57 -6.44 9.50
C HIS A 88 -2.11 -5.03 9.32
N PHE A 89 -3.06 -4.81 8.42
CA PHE A 89 -3.69 -3.51 8.22
C PHE A 89 -5.18 -3.69 7.95
N ALA A 90 -6.02 -3.18 8.85
CA ALA A 90 -7.47 -3.20 8.73
C ALA A 90 -8.03 -1.85 8.28
N TYR A 91 -9.16 -1.85 7.57
CA TYR A 91 -9.84 -0.61 7.19
C TYR A 91 -10.10 0.34 8.37
N SER A 92 -10.40 -0.20 9.56
CA SER A 92 -10.67 0.61 10.76
C SER A 92 -9.47 1.45 11.21
N GLU A 93 -8.24 1.06 10.88
CA GLU A 93 -7.03 1.86 11.19
C GLU A 93 -6.91 3.11 10.29
N PHE A 94 -7.62 3.12 9.16
CA PHE A 94 -7.64 4.23 8.21
C PHE A 94 -8.92 5.07 8.34
N ASP A 95 -9.76 4.77 9.34
CA ASP A 95 -11.00 5.47 9.63
C ASP A 95 -10.82 6.41 10.84
N GLY A 96 -11.59 7.49 10.93
CA GLY A 96 -11.61 8.33 12.13
C GLY A 96 -10.48 9.34 12.28
N GLY A 97 -9.67 9.61 11.23
CA GLY A 97 -8.45 10.43 11.30
C GLY A 97 -8.60 11.88 11.79
N CYS A 98 -9.83 12.37 11.98
CA CYS A 98 -10.15 13.63 12.69
C CYS A 98 -11.47 13.53 13.49
N GLY A 99 -11.86 12.33 13.93
CA GLY A 99 -13.08 12.09 14.70
C GLY A 99 -14.35 11.84 13.87
N GLN A 100 -14.26 11.80 12.54
CA GLN A 100 -15.36 11.38 11.66
C GLN A 100 -15.16 9.93 11.20
N ALA A 101 -16.13 9.06 11.50
CA ALA A 101 -16.12 7.66 11.07
C ALA A 101 -16.74 7.49 9.68
N GLY A 102 -16.29 6.47 8.95
CA GLY A 102 -16.70 6.12 7.61
C GLY A 102 -15.84 6.72 6.49
N PHE A 103 -16.07 6.21 5.28
CA PHE A 103 -15.28 6.53 4.08
C PHE A 103 -15.99 7.48 3.11
N SER A 104 -17.03 8.20 3.58
CA SER A 104 -17.84 9.10 2.76
C SER A 104 -17.38 10.56 2.86
N GLY A 105 -17.88 11.41 1.96
CA GLY A 105 -17.57 12.85 1.99
C GLY A 105 -16.16 13.22 1.53
N GLY A 106 -15.43 12.29 0.90
CA GLY A 106 -14.14 12.55 0.27
C GLY A 106 -14.27 13.18 -1.11
N ALA A 107 -13.14 13.33 -1.79
CA ALA A 107 -13.08 13.82 -3.17
C ALA A 107 -13.55 12.79 -4.21
N VAL A 108 -13.73 11.53 -3.80
CA VAL A 108 -14.29 10.42 -4.58
C VAL A 108 -15.27 9.62 -3.73
N GLY A 109 -16.08 8.76 -4.37
CA GLY A 109 -17.04 7.90 -3.66
C GLY A 109 -16.36 6.89 -2.71
N ALA A 110 -17.08 6.49 -1.67
CA ALA A 110 -16.56 5.61 -0.61
C ALA A 110 -16.00 4.27 -1.13
N THR A 111 -16.58 3.72 -2.19
CA THR A 111 -16.04 2.52 -2.85
C THR A 111 -14.64 2.76 -3.39
N THR A 112 -14.44 3.85 -4.13
CA THR A 112 -13.13 4.24 -4.67
C THR A 112 -12.12 4.57 -3.57
N VAL A 113 -12.58 5.18 -2.47
CA VAL A 113 -11.74 5.38 -1.28
C VAL A 113 -11.23 4.04 -0.75
N ARG A 114 -12.12 3.06 -0.56
CA ARG A 114 -11.75 1.73 -0.06
C ARG A 114 -10.83 0.96 -1.01
N GLU A 115 -11.01 1.10 -2.33
CA GLU A 115 -10.12 0.51 -3.34
C GLU A 115 -8.72 1.13 -3.30
N ASN A 116 -8.64 2.46 -3.16
CA ASN A 116 -7.36 3.16 -3.04
C ASN A 116 -6.63 2.78 -1.73
N LEU A 117 -7.37 2.67 -0.63
CA LEU A 117 -6.84 2.24 0.66
C LEU A 117 -6.36 0.79 0.60
N LEU A 118 -7.08 -0.09 -0.09
CA LEU A 118 -6.67 -1.48 -0.28
C LEU A 118 -5.29 -1.57 -0.95
N LEU A 119 -5.07 -0.79 -2.01
CA LEU A 119 -3.77 -0.70 -2.67
C LEU A 119 -2.69 -0.19 -1.71
N ALA A 120 -2.98 0.88 -0.96
CA ALA A 120 -2.04 1.45 0.01
C ALA A 120 -1.69 0.43 1.12
N MET A 121 -2.68 -0.31 1.64
CA MET A 121 -2.46 -1.34 2.65
C MET A 121 -1.53 -2.45 2.14
N TRP A 122 -1.70 -2.94 0.92
CA TRP A 122 -0.79 -3.94 0.34
C TRP A 122 0.64 -3.41 0.11
N GLN A 123 0.80 -2.11 -0.15
CA GLN A 123 2.12 -1.47 -0.17
C GLN A 123 2.72 -1.33 1.24
N LEU A 124 1.90 -1.04 2.24
CA LEU A 124 2.28 -0.98 3.65
C LEU A 124 2.67 -2.36 4.20
N GLU A 125 2.01 -3.44 3.76
CA GLU A 125 2.42 -4.82 4.10
C GLU A 125 3.82 -5.13 3.59
N ALA A 126 4.12 -4.75 2.34
CA ALA A 126 5.48 -4.88 1.82
C ALA A 126 6.49 -4.03 2.61
N LEU A 127 6.12 -2.81 3.01
CA LEU A 127 6.96 -1.93 3.83
C LEU A 127 7.24 -2.55 5.21
N ARG A 128 6.20 -3.03 5.90
CA ARG A 128 6.26 -3.73 7.19
C ARG A 128 7.25 -4.89 7.11
N HIS A 129 7.06 -5.76 6.12
CA HIS A 129 7.89 -6.94 5.95
C HIS A 129 9.36 -6.58 5.63
N LYS A 130 9.60 -5.62 4.72
CA LYS A 130 10.96 -5.12 4.41
C LYS A 130 11.66 -4.46 5.59
N LEU A 131 10.92 -4.03 6.61
CA LEU A 131 11.44 -3.44 7.86
C LEU A 131 11.60 -4.47 8.99
N GLY A 132 11.54 -5.76 8.67
CA GLY A 132 11.75 -6.86 9.60
C GLY A 132 10.50 -7.24 10.38
N ASP A 133 9.33 -7.19 9.74
CA ASP A 133 8.04 -7.60 10.31
C ASP A 133 7.64 -6.86 11.61
N ARG A 134 8.21 -5.66 11.81
CA ARG A 134 7.85 -4.79 12.93
C ARG A 134 6.53 -4.06 12.63
N PRO A 135 5.61 -3.95 13.60
CA PRO A 135 4.36 -3.19 13.42
C PRO A 135 4.62 -1.76 12.94
N ILE A 136 3.72 -1.25 12.08
CA ILE A 136 3.67 0.14 11.64
C ILE A 136 2.34 0.70 12.08
N VAL A 137 2.36 1.81 12.82
CA VAL A 137 1.13 2.41 13.36
C VAL A 137 0.60 3.48 12.41
N ILE A 138 -0.65 3.31 11.97
CA ILE A 138 -1.38 4.30 11.19
C ILE A 138 -1.95 5.36 12.15
N SER A 139 -1.45 6.60 12.06
CA SER A 139 -1.96 7.73 12.85
C SER A 139 -3.06 8.50 12.13
N SER A 140 -3.07 8.47 10.79
CA SER A 140 -4.15 9.04 9.98
C SER A 140 -4.29 8.31 8.66
N GLY A 141 -5.52 8.04 8.24
CA GLY A 141 -5.85 7.42 6.95
C GLY A 141 -6.76 8.31 6.11
N PHE A 142 -7.97 7.84 5.81
CA PHE A 142 -8.94 8.64 5.06
C PHE A 142 -9.39 9.89 5.86
N ARG A 143 -9.56 11.00 5.14
CA ARG A 143 -10.17 12.22 5.66
C ARG A 143 -11.26 12.69 4.71
N SER A 144 -12.48 12.91 5.18
CA SER A 144 -13.50 13.63 4.40
C SER A 144 -13.01 15.04 4.04
N LEU A 145 -13.66 15.73 3.09
CA LEU A 145 -13.33 17.11 2.75
C LEU A 145 -13.49 18.06 3.96
N SER A 146 -14.57 17.87 4.73
CA SER A 146 -14.83 18.62 5.97
C SER A 146 -13.73 18.35 7.01
N CYS A 147 -13.40 17.08 7.21
CA CYS A 147 -12.32 16.63 8.09
C CYS A 147 -10.98 17.27 7.71
N ASN A 148 -10.60 17.17 6.44
CA ASN A 148 -9.35 17.72 5.92
C ASN A 148 -9.27 19.24 6.10
N SER A 149 -10.37 19.97 5.85
CA SER A 149 -10.42 21.41 6.09
C SER A 149 -10.28 21.76 7.58
N SER A 150 -10.87 20.97 8.49
CA SER A 150 -10.84 21.25 9.94
C SER A 150 -9.44 21.16 10.54
N VAL A 151 -8.56 20.34 9.95
CA VAL A 151 -7.16 20.19 10.35
C VAL A 151 -6.20 21.05 9.52
N GLY A 152 -6.72 21.97 8.70
CA GLY A 152 -5.91 22.83 7.84
C GLY A 152 -5.21 22.11 6.67
N GLY A 153 -5.70 20.93 6.29
CA GLY A 153 -5.11 20.11 5.23
C GLY A 153 -5.21 20.77 3.86
N ALA A 154 -4.23 20.49 2.99
CA ALA A 154 -4.19 21.01 1.62
C ALA A 154 -5.43 20.57 0.80
N SER A 155 -5.89 21.43 -0.11
CA SER A 155 -7.06 21.18 -0.96
C SER A 155 -6.91 19.96 -1.88
N GLY A 156 -5.68 19.63 -2.29
CA GLY A 156 -5.33 18.45 -3.08
C GLY A 156 -4.88 17.24 -2.27
N SER A 157 -5.16 17.19 -0.95
CA SER A 157 -4.64 16.14 -0.07
C SER A 157 -5.10 14.73 -0.49
N LEU A 158 -4.14 13.80 -0.63
CA LEU A 158 -4.39 12.41 -0.99
C LEU A 158 -5.24 11.64 0.04
N HIS A 159 -5.30 12.10 1.29
CA HIS A 159 -6.18 11.52 2.32
C HIS A 159 -7.65 11.60 1.92
N THR A 160 -8.05 12.65 1.19
CA THR A 160 -9.43 12.83 0.70
C THR A 160 -9.82 11.87 -0.41
N TYR A 161 -8.85 11.16 -0.98
CA TYR A 161 -9.04 10.15 -2.01
C TYR A 161 -8.85 8.72 -1.47
N GLY A 162 -8.48 8.55 -0.19
CA GLY A 162 -8.06 7.26 0.36
C GLY A 162 -6.72 6.78 -0.20
N LYS A 163 -5.87 7.69 -0.70
CA LYS A 163 -4.60 7.37 -1.37
C LYS A 163 -3.38 7.56 -0.50
N ALA A 164 -3.54 7.92 0.77
CA ALA A 164 -2.46 8.23 1.68
C ALA A 164 -2.71 7.72 3.10
N ALA A 165 -1.60 7.62 3.84
CA ALA A 165 -1.56 7.26 5.25
C ALA A 165 -0.41 8.00 5.93
N ASP A 166 -0.64 8.42 7.17
CA ASP A 166 0.38 8.97 8.06
C ASP A 166 0.82 7.87 9.02
N LEU A 167 2.14 7.65 9.11
CA LEU A 167 2.78 6.57 9.87
C LEU A 167 3.51 7.15 11.08
N SER A 168 3.24 6.62 12.27
CA SER A 168 3.82 7.11 13.53
C SER A 168 4.78 6.11 14.18
N THR A 169 5.57 6.58 15.16
CA THR A 169 6.61 5.81 15.86
C THR A 169 6.17 5.23 17.20
N SER A 170 4.87 5.22 17.51
CA SER A 170 4.36 4.76 18.81
C SER A 170 4.81 3.34 19.16
N SER A 171 5.10 2.51 18.15
CA SER A 171 5.96 1.32 18.24
C SER A 171 6.53 1.01 16.85
N GLY A 172 7.70 0.36 16.77
CA GLY A 172 8.24 -0.15 15.50
C GLY A 172 9.42 0.63 14.90
N PRO A 173 9.57 0.66 13.56
CA PRO A 173 10.66 1.35 12.88
C PRO A 173 10.63 2.86 13.11
N SER A 174 11.80 3.51 13.12
CA SER A 174 11.91 4.97 13.17
C SER A 174 11.31 5.64 11.93
N LEU A 175 10.96 6.93 12.03
CA LEU A 175 10.48 7.72 10.89
C LEU A 175 11.43 7.65 9.70
N CYS A 176 12.74 7.75 9.92
CA CYS A 176 13.70 7.66 8.82
C CYS A 176 13.86 6.25 8.25
N GLU A 177 13.69 5.19 9.04
CA GLU A 177 13.62 3.82 8.48
C GLU A 177 12.40 3.67 7.58
N MET A 178 11.22 4.08 8.05
CA MET A 178 9.98 4.04 7.26
C MET A 178 10.09 4.85 5.98
N TRP A 179 10.53 6.11 6.08
CA TRP A 179 10.71 6.99 4.92
C TRP A 179 11.68 6.39 3.90
N ARG A 180 12.83 5.88 4.35
CA ARG A 180 13.85 5.33 3.44
C ARG A 180 13.34 4.09 2.72
N MET A 181 12.61 3.22 3.41
CA MET A 181 12.13 1.96 2.84
C MET A 181 10.85 2.14 2.00
N ALA A 182 10.00 3.12 2.29
CA ALA A 182 8.82 3.42 1.49
C ALA A 182 9.15 3.74 0.01
N ARG A 183 10.38 4.21 -0.27
CA ARG A 183 10.91 4.44 -1.63
C ARG A 183 11.04 3.17 -2.48
N TYR A 184 10.98 2.00 -1.86
CA TYR A 184 10.99 0.68 -2.50
C TYR A 184 9.59 0.01 -2.51
N CYS A 185 8.55 0.73 -2.09
CA CYS A 185 7.20 0.18 -1.88
C CYS A 185 6.13 0.80 -2.79
N GLY A 186 6.55 1.56 -3.81
CA GLY A 186 5.63 2.10 -4.81
C GLY A 186 4.88 3.36 -4.41
N PHE A 187 5.26 4.02 -3.32
CA PHE A 187 4.68 5.32 -2.96
C PHE A 187 5.30 6.45 -3.77
N LYS A 188 4.46 7.32 -4.36
CA LYS A 188 4.91 8.48 -5.12
C LYS A 188 4.99 9.75 -4.30
N GLU A 189 4.26 9.85 -3.19
CA GLU A 189 4.41 10.91 -2.20
C GLU A 189 4.98 10.31 -0.92
N ILE A 190 6.11 10.83 -0.44
CA ILE A 190 6.72 10.39 0.82
C ILE A 190 7.30 11.62 1.53
N LEU A 191 6.66 12.05 2.61
CA LEU A 191 7.06 13.21 3.38
C LEU A 191 7.42 12.77 4.79
N GLY A 192 8.40 13.41 5.42
CA GLY A 192 8.87 13.01 6.74
C GLY A 192 9.80 14.05 7.36
N PRO A 193 10.62 13.65 8.35
CA PRO A 193 11.38 14.58 9.17
C PRO A 193 12.15 15.65 8.39
N GLY A 194 11.93 16.90 8.80
CA GLY A 194 12.50 18.11 8.22
C GLY A 194 11.69 18.73 7.09
N TYR A 195 10.67 18.05 6.56
CA TYR A 195 9.67 18.69 5.70
C TYR A 195 8.62 19.40 6.59
N PRO A 196 8.12 20.61 6.22
CA PRO A 196 7.17 21.35 7.04
C PRO A 196 6.00 20.47 7.49
N ASP A 197 5.68 20.50 8.79
CA ASP A 197 4.60 19.75 9.44
C ASP A 197 4.72 18.21 9.39
N HIS A 198 5.90 17.63 9.14
CA HIS A 198 6.11 16.18 9.06
C HIS A 198 7.28 15.68 9.94
N ASN A 199 7.53 16.32 11.08
CA ASN A 199 8.62 15.90 11.99
C ASN A 199 8.25 14.73 12.91
N ASP A 200 6.96 14.45 13.09
CA ASP A 200 6.43 13.47 14.03
C ASP A 200 5.79 12.24 13.35
N HIS A 201 5.67 12.25 12.02
CA HIS A 201 5.14 11.15 11.22
C HIS A 201 5.82 11.06 9.85
N VAL A 202 5.62 9.94 9.15
CA VAL A 202 5.91 9.80 7.73
C VAL A 202 4.59 9.74 6.98
N HIS A 203 4.37 10.68 6.07
CA HIS A 203 3.28 10.60 5.12
C HIS A 203 3.68 9.72 3.95
N VAL A 204 2.85 8.75 3.57
CA VAL A 204 2.99 7.98 2.33
C VAL A 204 1.73 8.12 1.47
N GLY A 205 1.89 8.20 0.15
CA GLY A 205 0.74 8.32 -0.74
C GLY A 205 0.99 8.03 -2.21
N ASN A 206 -0.11 7.76 -2.93
CA ASN A 206 -0.13 7.41 -4.35
C ASN A 206 -0.66 8.57 -5.21
N LYS A 207 0.25 9.43 -5.69
CA LYS A 207 -0.05 10.48 -6.69
C LYS A 207 0.56 10.17 -8.06
N SER A 208 0.27 11.00 -9.05
CA SER A 208 0.76 10.83 -10.43
C SER A 208 2.25 11.13 -10.60
N THR A 209 2.82 12.03 -9.79
CA THR A 209 4.21 12.50 -9.89
C THR A 209 5.01 12.18 -8.63
N GLN A 210 6.27 11.77 -8.78
CA GLN A 210 7.10 11.49 -7.61
C GLN A 210 7.45 12.78 -6.85
N PHE A 211 7.19 12.80 -5.55
CA PHE A 211 7.49 13.90 -4.64
C PHE A 211 7.89 13.36 -3.26
N TRP A 212 9.20 13.29 -3.01
CA TRP A 212 9.76 12.77 -1.77
C TRP A 212 10.59 13.84 -1.07
N ARG A 213 10.34 14.10 0.22
CA ARG A 213 11.05 15.09 1.03
C ARG A 213 11.10 14.67 2.51
N ALA A 214 12.30 14.48 3.03
CA ALA A 214 12.55 14.38 4.46
C ALA A 214 14.03 14.74 4.70
N PRO A 215 14.41 16.03 4.69
CA PRO A 215 15.81 16.45 4.74
C PRO A 215 16.55 16.04 6.02
N ASN A 216 15.82 15.64 7.08
CA ASN A 216 16.42 15.10 8.31
C ASN A 216 16.51 13.55 8.28
N CYS A 217 16.22 12.93 7.12
CA CYS A 217 16.41 11.52 6.82
C CYS A 217 17.27 11.35 5.56
#